data_AF-A0A934EL52-F1
#
_entry.id   AF-A0A934EL52-F1
#
_cell.length_a   1.000
_cell.length_b   1.000
_cell.length_c   1.000
_cell.angle_alpha   90.00
_cell.angle_beta   90.00
_cell.angle_gamma   90.00
#
_symmetry.space_group_name_H-M   'P 1'
#
loop_
_entity.id
_entity.type
_entity.pdbx_description
1 polymer ?
#
loop_
_entity_poly.entity_id
_entity_poly.type
_entity_poly.pdbx_seq_one_letter_code
_entity_poly.pdbx_strand_id
1 'polypeptide(L)'
;MHSVLQQAYGAEMKAAMERHHANALDQAFTHLERAHILGQSFSVAHARTHRWMLKVGWRCRDFVEIAGQLPRILGALLFSRMWVPIGNTGGARVPPFKSMPIPEDLRTVLEKYGRHSGT
;
A
#
# COMPACT_ATOMS: atom_id res chain seq x y z
N MET A 1 7.84 -11.78 -5.04
CA MET A 1 8.43 -10.44 -4.82
C MET A 1 9.93 -10.63 -4.69
N HIS A 2 10.76 -9.80 -5.34
CA HIS A 2 12.21 -9.88 -5.21
C HIS A 2 12.65 -9.58 -3.76
N SER A 3 13.78 -10.13 -3.30
CA SER A 3 14.22 -10.03 -1.90
C SER A 3 14.42 -8.59 -1.43
N VAL A 4 15.06 -7.74 -2.24
CA VAL A 4 15.28 -6.31 -1.89
C VAL A 4 13.96 -5.55 -1.79
N LEU A 5 13.04 -5.78 -2.74
CA LEU A 5 11.71 -5.17 -2.70
C LEU A 5 10.90 -5.69 -1.49
N GLN A 6 11.07 -6.97 -1.14
CA GLN A 6 10.46 -7.55 0.04
C GLN A 6 10.99 -6.94 1.34
N GLN A 7 12.28 -6.64 1.41
CA GLN A 7 12.87 -5.96 2.56
C GLN A 7 12.35 -4.53 2.68
N ALA A 8 12.30 -3.76 1.58
CA ALA A 8 11.75 -2.41 1.57
C ALA A 8 10.27 -2.40 2.01
N TYR A 9 9.45 -3.27 1.41
CA TYR A 9 8.06 -3.45 1.82
C TYR A 9 7.94 -3.83 3.30
N GLY A 10 8.76 -4.76 3.76
CA GLY A 10 8.78 -5.22 5.15
C GLY A 10 9.16 -4.12 6.14
N ALA A 11 10.12 -3.26 5.78
CA ALA A 11 10.53 -2.12 6.58
C ALA A 11 9.40 -1.11 6.75
N GLU A 12 8.71 -0.74 5.67
CA GLU A 12 7.55 0.17 5.71
C GLU A 12 6.40 -0.44 6.52
N MET A 13 6.09 -1.73 6.32
CA MET A 13 5.07 -2.41 7.14
C MET A 13 5.46 -2.44 8.62
N LYS A 14 6.72 -2.70 8.95
CA LYS A 14 7.20 -2.71 10.35
C LYS A 14 7.04 -1.33 10.97
N ALA A 15 7.50 -0.29 10.31
CA ALA A 15 7.37 1.10 10.77
C ALA A 15 5.89 1.48 10.95
N ALA A 16 5.02 1.12 10.00
CA ALA A 16 3.57 1.34 10.13
C ALA A 16 2.99 0.68 11.38
N MET A 17 3.35 -0.58 11.65
CA MET A 17 2.88 -1.30 12.83
C MET A 17 3.37 -0.63 14.13
N GLU A 18 4.65 -0.28 14.20
CA GLU A 18 5.23 0.42 15.37
C GLU A 18 4.53 1.76 15.64
N ARG A 19 4.31 2.57 14.60
CA ARG A 19 3.58 3.85 14.71
C ARG A 19 2.12 3.66 15.10
N HIS A 20 1.46 2.64 14.56
CA HIS A 20 0.10 2.28 14.95
C HIS A 20 0.05 1.92 16.45
N HIS A 21 0.98 1.10 16.94
CA HIS A 21 1.06 0.73 18.36
C HIS A 21 1.36 1.94 19.27
N ALA A 22 2.16 2.89 18.80
CA ALA A 22 2.43 4.16 19.48
C ALA A 22 1.29 5.19 19.34
N ASN A 23 0.16 4.84 18.72
CA ASN A 23 -0.96 5.73 18.45
C ASN A 23 -0.60 6.97 17.59
N ALA A 24 0.51 6.91 16.84
CA ALA A 24 0.93 7.90 15.86
C ALA A 24 0.32 7.55 14.48
N LEU A 25 -1.00 7.68 14.38
CA LEU A 25 -1.79 7.07 13.29
C LEU A 25 -1.53 7.69 11.92
N ASP A 26 -1.29 8.99 11.84
CA ASP A 26 -0.94 9.65 10.58
C ASP A 26 0.39 9.13 10.03
N GLN A 27 1.40 8.99 10.90
CA GLN A 27 2.70 8.42 10.52
C GLN A 27 2.55 6.94 10.13
N ALA A 28 1.71 6.19 10.84
CA ALA A 28 1.40 4.81 10.48
C ALA A 28 0.80 4.75 9.08
N PHE A 29 -0.13 5.65 8.75
CA PHE A 29 -0.75 5.72 7.44
C PHE A 29 0.25 6.07 6.34
N THR A 30 1.13 7.05 6.55
CA THR A 30 2.21 7.39 5.60
C THR A 30 3.10 6.20 5.26
N HIS A 31 3.48 5.40 6.25
CA HIS A 31 4.24 4.16 6.00
C HIS A 31 3.41 3.11 5.25
N LEU A 32 2.10 3.03 5.50
CA LEU A 32 1.22 2.14 4.74
C LEU A 32 1.06 2.59 3.29
N GLU A 33 1.00 3.89 2.99
CA GLU A 33 0.98 4.40 1.61
C GLU A 33 2.21 3.95 0.83
N ARG A 34 3.39 4.04 1.46
CA ARG A 34 4.66 3.60 0.89
C ARG A 34 4.71 2.08 0.71
N ALA A 35 4.30 1.32 1.71
CA ALA A 35 4.16 -0.14 1.61
C ALA A 35 3.17 -0.56 0.53
N HIS A 36 2.11 0.22 0.31
CA HIS A 36 1.12 -0.03 -0.74
C HIS A 36 1.76 0.13 -2.11
N ILE A 37 2.47 1.23 -2.37
CA ILE A 37 3.18 1.48 -3.63
C ILE A 37 4.18 0.34 -3.93
N LEU A 38 4.97 -0.08 -2.94
CA LEU A 38 5.94 -1.19 -3.09
C LEU A 38 5.26 -2.55 -3.33
N GLY A 39 4.11 -2.78 -2.70
CA GLY A 39 3.36 -4.03 -2.76
C GLY A 39 2.31 -4.10 -3.88
N GLN A 40 2.10 -3.02 -4.63
CA GLN A 40 0.92 -2.81 -5.47
C GLN A 40 0.72 -3.92 -6.54
N SER A 41 1.83 -4.45 -7.08
CA SER A 41 1.82 -5.53 -8.07
C SER A 41 1.77 -6.95 -7.50
N PHE A 42 1.64 -7.10 -6.17
CA PHE A 42 1.65 -8.38 -5.47
C PHE A 42 0.42 -8.53 -4.57
N SER A 43 -0.59 -9.29 -5.03
CA SER A 43 -1.91 -9.42 -4.40
C SER A 43 -1.90 -9.61 -2.88
N VAL A 44 -1.03 -10.48 -2.37
CA VAL A 44 -0.94 -10.76 -0.92
C VAL A 44 -0.38 -9.55 -0.15
N ALA A 45 0.70 -8.93 -0.65
CA ALA A 45 1.29 -7.75 -0.02
C ALA A 45 0.32 -6.56 -0.08
N HIS A 46 -0.32 -6.37 -1.23
CA HIS A 46 -1.32 -5.35 -1.48
C HIS A 46 -2.53 -5.48 -0.54
N ALA A 47 -3.15 -6.66 -0.47
CA ALA A 47 -4.28 -6.91 0.42
C ALA A 47 -3.90 -6.78 1.90
N ARG A 48 -2.69 -7.22 2.28
CA ARG A 48 -2.16 -7.04 3.64
C ARG A 48 -2.05 -5.57 4.00
N THR A 49 -1.56 -4.71 3.11
CA THR A 49 -1.46 -3.28 3.37
C THR A 49 -2.84 -2.64 3.53
N HIS A 50 -3.82 -2.97 2.67
CA HIS A 50 -5.19 -2.48 2.82
C HIS A 50 -5.85 -2.90 4.13
N ARG A 51 -5.62 -4.13 4.60
CA ARG A 51 -6.08 -4.56 5.92
C ARG A 51 -5.52 -3.70 7.05
N TRP A 52 -4.27 -3.24 6.95
CA TRP A 52 -3.68 -2.35 7.95
C TRP A 52 -4.16 -0.92 7.81
N MET A 53 -4.37 -0.40 6.60
CA MET A 53 -5.00 0.91 6.39
C MET A 53 -6.41 0.94 6.98
N LEU A 54 -7.18 -0.14 6.78
CA LEU A 54 -8.48 -0.34 7.39
C LEU A 54 -8.41 -0.34 8.93
N LYS A 55 -7.38 -0.97 9.51
CA LYS A 55 -7.13 -0.95 10.97
C LYS A 55 -6.83 0.46 11.49
N VAL A 56 -6.03 1.24 10.75
CA VAL A 56 -5.81 2.67 11.06
C VAL A 56 -7.12 3.45 10.98
N GLY A 57 -7.92 3.27 9.92
CA GLY A 57 -9.24 3.89 9.78
C GLY A 57 -10.16 3.58 10.97
N TRP A 58 -10.20 2.32 11.42
CA TRP A 58 -10.94 1.94 12.63
C TRP A 58 -10.45 2.65 13.89
N ARG A 59 -9.14 2.77 14.06
CA ARG A 59 -8.55 3.44 15.23
C ARG A 59 -8.81 4.95 15.22
N CYS A 60 -8.80 5.58 14.05
CA CYS A 60 -9.14 6.99 13.85
C CYS A 60 -10.66 7.25 13.87
N ARG A 61 -11.51 6.21 13.84
CA ARG A 61 -12.96 6.32 13.57
C ARG A 61 -13.27 7.03 12.24
N ASP A 62 -12.40 6.85 11.26
CA ASP A 62 -12.58 7.40 9.91
C ASP A 62 -13.45 6.47 9.07
N PHE A 63 -14.75 6.75 9.06
CA PHE A 63 -15.73 5.94 8.33
C PHE A 63 -15.51 5.94 6.81
N VAL A 64 -14.95 7.01 6.24
CA VAL A 64 -14.64 7.08 4.81
C VAL A 64 -13.54 6.06 4.49
N GLU A 65 -12.51 6.01 5.33
CA GLU A 65 -11.43 5.05 5.18
C GLU A 65 -11.91 3.61 5.37
N ILE A 66 -12.72 3.36 6.39
CA ILE A 66 -13.27 2.02 6.67
C ILE A 66 -14.09 1.52 5.47
N ALA A 67 -15.05 2.31 4.99
CA ALA A 67 -15.91 1.93 3.88
C ALA A 67 -15.13 1.78 2.57
N GLY A 68 -14.15 2.64 2.32
CA GLY A 68 -13.35 2.60 1.10
C GLY A 68 -12.36 1.45 1.02
N GLN A 69 -11.89 0.92 2.16
CA GLN A 69 -10.91 -0.16 2.17
C GLN A 69 -11.51 -1.56 1.95
N LEU A 70 -12.77 -1.79 2.33
CA LEU A 70 -13.44 -3.07 2.12
C LEU A 70 -13.44 -3.54 0.64
N PRO A 71 -13.92 -2.74 -0.34
CA PRO A 71 -13.87 -3.13 -1.74
C PRO A 71 -12.44 -3.23 -2.26
N ARG A 72 -11.48 -2.46 -1.73
CA ARG A 72 -10.06 -2.53 -2.12
C ARG A 72 -9.38 -3.81 -1.68
N ILE A 73 -9.71 -4.33 -0.50
CA ILE A 73 -9.20 -5.65 -0.07
C ILE A 73 -9.70 -6.74 -1.02
N LEU A 74 -10.99 -6.73 -1.37
CA LEU A 74 -11.55 -7.68 -2.33
C LEU A 74 -10.89 -7.52 -3.71
N GLY A 75 -10.76 -6.28 -4.19
CA GLY A 75 -10.10 -5.98 -5.45
C GLY A 75 -8.63 -6.39 -5.49
N ALA A 76 -7.89 -6.19 -4.39
CA ALA A 76 -6.49 -6.58 -4.29
C ALA A 76 -6.30 -8.11 -4.36
N LEU A 77 -7.23 -8.88 -3.78
CA LEU A 77 -7.17 -10.35 -3.84
C LEU A 77 -7.50 -10.88 -5.25
N LEU A 78 -8.48 -10.27 -5.92
CA LEU A 78 -9.02 -10.77 -7.19
C LEU A 78 -8.30 -10.22 -8.43
N PHE A 79 -7.89 -8.94 -8.40
CA PHE A 79 -7.46 -8.18 -9.58
C PHE A 79 -6.08 -7.54 -9.46
N SER A 80 -5.36 -7.66 -8.35
CA SER A 80 -4.03 -7.02 -8.19
C SER A 80 -2.96 -7.56 -9.17
N ARG A 81 -3.28 -8.61 -9.93
CA ARG A 81 -2.42 -9.13 -11.01
C ARG A 81 -2.75 -8.51 -12.38
N MET A 82 -3.86 -7.78 -12.47
CA MET A 82 -4.29 -7.02 -13.64
C MET A 82 -3.69 -5.61 -13.56
N TRP A 83 -3.41 -5.03 -14.73
CA TRP A 83 -2.73 -3.76 -14.93
C TRP A 83 -3.36 -2.61 -14.11
N VAL A 84 -2.70 -2.15 -13.05
CA VAL A 84 -3.07 -0.95 -12.27
C VAL A 84 -1.87 -0.01 -12.24
N PRO A 85 -2.04 1.31 -12.49
CA PRO A 85 -0.94 2.26 -12.49
C PRO A 85 -0.26 2.33 -11.12
N ILE A 86 1.03 2.02 -11.09
CA ILE A 86 1.86 2.05 -9.87
C ILE A 86 1.97 3.50 -9.36
N GLY A 87 1.91 3.68 -8.04
CA GLY A 87 2.12 4.97 -7.38
C GLY A 87 0.90 5.49 -6.63
N ASN A 88 -0.26 4.85 -6.78
CA ASN A 88 -1.42 5.15 -5.96
C ASN A 88 -1.09 4.91 -4.48
N THR A 89 -1.51 5.79 -3.57
CA THR A 89 -1.19 5.63 -2.15
C THR A 89 -2.14 4.69 -1.40
N GLY A 90 -3.24 4.24 -2.03
CA GLY A 90 -4.13 3.22 -1.47
C GLY A 90 -5.19 3.73 -0.48
N GLY A 91 -5.16 5.01 -0.08
CA GLY A 91 -6.17 5.61 0.80
C GLY A 91 -7.55 5.78 0.13
N ALA A 92 -8.62 5.74 0.92
CA ALA A 92 -10.00 5.72 0.40
C ALA A 92 -10.41 7.00 -0.33
N ARG A 93 -9.79 8.14 -0.01
CA ARG A 93 -10.04 9.45 -0.63
C ARG A 93 -9.34 9.63 -1.98
N VAL A 94 -8.46 8.71 -2.36
CA VAL A 94 -7.75 8.72 -3.64
C VAL A 94 -8.48 7.77 -4.59
N PRO A 95 -8.91 8.18 -5.79
CA PRO A 95 -9.54 7.24 -6.73
C PRO A 95 -8.63 6.03 -7.04
N PRO A 96 -9.16 4.80 -7.15
CA PRO A 96 -8.36 3.57 -7.21
C PRO A 96 -7.47 3.47 -8.46
N PHE A 97 -7.86 4.10 -9.57
CA PHE A 97 -7.09 4.14 -10.82
C PHE A 97 -6.35 5.46 -11.04
N LYS A 98 -6.30 6.34 -10.03
CA LYS A 98 -5.55 7.59 -10.12
C LYS A 98 -4.05 7.28 -10.17
N SER A 99 -3.41 7.68 -11.25
CA SER A 99 -1.94 7.69 -11.35
C SER A 99 -1.39 8.81 -10.48
N MET A 100 -0.31 8.52 -9.76
CA MET A 100 0.31 9.43 -8.80
C MET A 100 1.84 9.28 -8.87
N PRO A 101 2.60 10.36 -8.60
CA PRO A 101 4.05 10.29 -8.62
C PRO A 101 4.56 9.34 -7.54
N ILE A 102 5.48 8.46 -7.93
CA ILE A 102 6.17 7.55 -7.01
C ILE A 102 7.29 8.36 -6.30
N PRO A 103 7.37 8.31 -4.95
CA PRO A 103 8.50 8.86 -4.21
C PRO A 103 9.84 8.32 -4.74
N GLU A 104 10.82 9.21 -4.90
CA GLU A 104 12.07 8.89 -5.63
C GLU A 104 12.81 7.67 -5.06
N ASP A 105 12.84 7.56 -3.73
CA ASP A 105 13.46 6.44 -3.02
C ASP A 105 12.77 5.10 -3.29
N LEU A 106 11.44 5.10 -3.46
CA LEU A 106 10.68 3.90 -3.84
C LEU A 106 10.83 3.59 -5.33
N ARG A 107 10.93 4.62 -6.17
CA ARG A 107 11.09 4.49 -7.63
C ARG A 107 12.33 3.68 -7.95
N THR A 108 13.47 4.01 -7.36
CA THR A 108 14.73 3.27 -7.59
C THR A 108 14.60 1.79 -7.26
N VAL A 109 13.87 1.43 -6.20
CA VAL A 109 13.65 0.03 -5.82
C VAL A 109 12.71 -0.67 -6.81
N LEU A 110 11.65 0.01 -7.24
CA LEU A 110 10.65 -0.53 -8.16
C LEU A 110 11.19 -0.70 -9.58
N GLU A 111 11.96 0.25 -10.11
CA GLU A 111 12.60 0.13 -11.43
C GLU A 111 13.61 -1.01 -11.46
N LYS A 112 14.29 -1.29 -10.35
CA LYS A 112 15.31 -2.35 -10.32
C LYS A 112 14.75 -3.74 -10.00
N TYR A 113 13.73 -3.81 -9.15
CA TYR A 113 13.27 -5.08 -8.55
C TYR A 113 11.75 -5.28 -8.61
N GLY A 114 11.01 -4.30 -9.12
CA GLY A 114 9.57 -4.35 -9.32
C GLY A 114 9.19 -5.40 -10.36
N ARG A 115 7.90 -5.75 -10.32
CA ARG A 115 7.31 -6.57 -11.37
C ARG A 115 7.11 -5.66 -12.58
N HIS A 116 8.06 -5.69 -13.51
CA HIS A 116 7.89 -5.07 -14.80
C HIS A 116 6.74 -5.78 -15.50
N SER A 117 5.63 -5.07 -15.74
CA SER A 117 4.74 -5.45 -16.82
C SER A 117 5.61 -5.47 -18.06
N GLY A 118 5.80 -6.64 -18.68
CA GLY A 118 6.56 -6.76 -19.90
C GLY A 118 6.10 -5.72 -20.93
N THR A 119 7.07 -5.24 -21.69
CA THR A 119 6.88 -4.65 -23.03
C THR A 119 5.69 -5.23 -23.77
#